data_AF-A0A7C2H2G1-F1
#
_entry.id   AF-A0A7C2H2G1-F1
#
_cell.length_a   1.000
_cell.length_b   1.000
_cell.length_c   1.000
_cell.angle_alpha   90.00
_cell.angle_beta   90.00
_cell.angle_gamma   90.00
#
_symmetry.space_group_name_H-M   'P 1'
#
loop_
_entity.id
_entity.type
_entity.pdbx_description
1 polymer ?
#
loop_
_entity_poly.entity_id
_entity_poly.type
_entity_poly.pdbx_seq_one_letter_code
_entity_poly.pdbx_strand_id
1 'polypeptide(L)'
;MTGPSTPLRQRAREFREREMLRGAARLLAAKGCRAFTMDDLARALGVSKVTLYGYFRSRDELLARVVGEAVAALVEDLPWVLDYAVAAGAHLVELPAKWQELDTPEHLALVDQLLRANEP
;
A
#
# COMPACT_ATOMS: atom_id res chain seq x y z
N MET A 1 -26.84 -11.09 33.06
CA MET A 1 -26.76 -11.64 31.70
C MET A 1 -26.16 -10.59 30.77
N THR A 2 -24.88 -10.71 30.39
CA THR A 2 -24.27 -10.15 29.15
C THR A 2 -22.79 -10.57 29.13
N GLY A 3 -22.48 -11.64 28.40
CA GLY A 3 -21.11 -12.10 28.13
C GLY A 3 -20.42 -11.25 27.04
N PRO A 4 -19.12 -11.45 26.80
CA PRO A 4 -18.25 -10.49 26.09
C PRO A 4 -18.56 -10.43 24.60
N SER A 5 -19.32 -9.42 24.16
CA SER A 5 -19.59 -9.14 22.75
C SER A 5 -18.39 -8.50 22.00
N THR A 6 -17.23 -8.46 22.65
CA THR A 6 -15.99 -7.77 22.22
C THR A 6 -15.33 -8.36 20.97
N PRO A 7 -15.24 -9.69 20.77
CA PRO A 7 -14.52 -10.26 19.62
C PRO A 7 -15.21 -10.00 18.27
N LEU A 8 -16.55 -10.04 18.23
CA LEU A 8 -17.30 -9.86 16.99
C LEU A 8 -17.27 -8.41 16.50
N ARG A 9 -17.39 -7.44 17.42
CA ARG A 9 -17.29 -6.02 17.09
C ARG A 9 -15.89 -5.64 16.61
N GLN A 10 -14.86 -6.22 17.22
CA GLN A 10 -13.47 -6.01 16.79
C GLN A 10 -13.24 -6.55 15.38
N ARG A 11 -13.67 -7.80 15.10
CA ARG A 11 -13.57 -8.39 13.74
C ARG A 11 -14.32 -7.57 12.69
N ALA A 12 -15.51 -7.08 13.01
CA ALA A 12 -16.27 -6.22 12.11
C ALA A 12 -15.57 -4.88 11.85
N ARG A 13 -14.89 -4.32 12.86
CA ARG A 13 -14.08 -3.11 12.73
C ARG A 13 -12.87 -3.37 11.83
N GLU A 14 -12.12 -4.43 12.08
CA GLU A 14 -10.95 -4.83 11.27
C GLU A 14 -11.34 -5.11 9.81
N PHE A 15 -12.46 -5.79 9.58
CA PHE A 15 -12.99 -6.02 8.24
C PHE A 15 -13.28 -4.70 7.52
N ARG A 16 -13.95 -3.75 8.19
CA ARG A 16 -14.22 -2.43 7.58
C ARG A 16 -12.95 -1.63 7.34
N GLU A 17 -12.00 -1.67 8.25
CA GLU A 17 -10.71 -1.00 8.09
C GLU A 17 -9.97 -1.52 6.84
N ARG A 18 -9.96 -2.84 6.62
CA ARG A 18 -9.38 -3.46 5.41
C ARG A 18 -10.11 -3.02 4.13
N GLU A 19 -11.44 -2.95 4.14
CA GLU A 19 -12.19 -2.46 2.99
C GLU A 19 -11.87 -0.99 2.67
N MET A 20 -11.68 -0.15 3.70
CA MET A 20 -11.26 1.24 3.51
C MET A 20 -9.86 1.35 2.90
N LEU A 21 -8.91 0.56 3.39
CA LEU A 21 -7.54 0.53 2.87
C LEU A 21 -7.50 0.05 1.42
N ARG A 22 -8.27 -0.99 1.08
CA ARG A 22 -8.40 -1.48 -0.31
C ARG A 22 -9.02 -0.43 -1.23
N GLY A 23 -10.08 0.24 -0.79
CA GLY A 23 -10.71 1.33 -1.55
C GLY A 23 -9.73 2.48 -1.79
N ALA A 24 -8.95 2.84 -0.77
CA ALA A 24 -7.93 3.86 -0.88
C ALA A 24 -6.81 3.46 -1.85
N ALA A 25 -6.29 2.23 -1.77
CA ALA A 25 -5.27 1.71 -2.68
C ALA A 25 -5.72 1.78 -4.15
N ARG A 26 -6.96 1.39 -4.44
CA ARG A 26 -7.52 1.47 -5.80
C ARG A 26 -7.62 2.91 -6.30
N LEU A 27 -8.09 3.84 -5.46
CA LEU A 27 -8.15 5.24 -5.83
C LEU A 27 -6.76 5.86 -6.01
N LEU A 28 -5.77 5.45 -5.21
CA LEU A 28 -4.40 5.91 -5.37
C LEU A 28 -3.78 5.42 -6.67
N ALA A 29 -3.99 4.14 -7.02
CA ALA A 29 -3.53 3.60 -8.29
C ALA A 29 -4.16 4.32 -9.49
N ALA A 30 -5.44 4.69 -9.41
CA ALA A 30 -6.16 5.29 -10.54
C ALA A 30 -5.86 6.78 -10.78
N LYS A 31 -5.51 7.56 -9.75
CA LYS A 31 -5.35 9.02 -9.88
C LYS A 31 -4.16 9.62 -9.13
N GLY A 32 -3.37 8.80 -8.47
CA GLY A 32 -2.21 9.21 -7.69
C GLY A 32 -2.54 9.90 -6.36
N CYS A 33 -1.50 10.09 -5.54
CA CYS A 33 -1.63 10.66 -4.20
C CYS A 33 -2.20 12.08 -4.23
N ARG A 34 -1.70 12.95 -5.12
CA ARG A 34 -2.05 14.38 -5.10
C ARG A 34 -3.53 14.65 -5.38
N ALA A 35 -4.17 13.86 -6.24
CA ALA A 35 -5.58 13.97 -6.55
C ALA A 35 -6.49 13.14 -5.60
N PHE A 36 -5.91 12.36 -4.68
CA PHE A 36 -6.66 11.61 -3.68
C PHE A 36 -7.20 12.51 -2.56
N THR A 37 -8.50 12.37 -2.25
CA THR A 37 -9.16 13.04 -1.13
C THR A 37 -9.99 12.06 -0.31
N MET A 38 -10.23 12.40 0.96
CA MET A 38 -11.11 11.64 1.85
C MET A 38 -12.56 11.63 1.36
N ASP A 39 -13.00 12.67 0.64
CA ASP A 39 -14.35 12.75 0.08
C ASP A 39 -14.54 11.77 -1.08
N ASP A 40 -13.50 11.56 -1.89
CA ASP A 40 -13.55 10.56 -2.95
C ASP A 40 -13.62 9.15 -2.41
N LEU A 41 -12.86 8.86 -1.33
CA LEU A 41 -12.94 7.58 -0.66
C LEU A 41 -14.31 7.34 -0.02
N ALA A 42 -14.85 8.36 0.66
CA ALA A 42 -16.18 8.31 1.26
C ALA A 42 -17.25 7.99 0.20
N ARG A 43 -17.20 8.70 -0.94
CA ARG A 43 -18.09 8.48 -2.08
C ARG A 43 -17.94 7.08 -2.68
N ALA A 44 -16.70 6.62 -2.89
CA ALA A 44 -16.42 5.31 -3.46
C ALA A 44 -16.91 4.15 -2.59
N LEU A 45 -16.86 4.30 -1.26
CA LEU A 45 -17.27 3.28 -0.31
C LEU A 45 -18.72 3.41 0.17
N GLY A 46 -19.43 4.48 -0.22
CA GLY A 46 -20.78 4.75 0.26
C GLY A 46 -20.85 5.01 1.77
N VAL A 47 -19.80 5.59 2.35
CA VAL A 47 -19.72 5.90 3.79
C VAL A 47 -19.59 7.40 4.02
N SER A 48 -19.87 7.85 5.24
CA SER A 48 -19.67 9.26 5.59
C SER A 48 -18.18 9.57 5.83
N LYS A 49 -17.79 10.83 5.59
CA LYS A 49 -16.44 11.32 5.92
C LYS A 49 -16.13 11.17 7.43
N VAL A 50 -17.15 11.38 8.28
CA VAL A 50 -17.05 11.17 9.74
C VAL A 50 -16.71 9.71 10.06
N THR A 51 -17.31 8.76 9.34
CA THR A 51 -17.00 7.33 9.49
C THR A 51 -15.53 7.08 9.20
N LEU A 52 -14.99 7.61 8.10
CA LEU A 52 -13.56 7.44 7.77
C LEU A 52 -12.64 8.03 8.83
N TYR A 53 -12.95 9.23 9.35
CA TYR A 53 -12.17 9.84 10.41
C TYR A 53 -12.26 9.11 11.76
N GLY A 54 -13.25 8.22 11.94
CA GLY A 54 -13.30 7.29 13.06
C GLY A 54 -12.30 6.13 12.95
N TYR A 55 -11.73 5.87 11.77
CA TYR A 55 -10.68 4.86 11.55
C TYR A 55 -9.30 5.49 11.39
N PHE A 56 -9.20 6.62 10.70
CA PHE A 56 -7.95 7.29 10.37
C PHE A 56 -8.00 8.76 10.77
N ARG A 57 -7.02 9.27 11.52
CA ARG A 57 -7.04 10.64 12.05
C ARG A 57 -6.77 11.67 10.96
N SER A 58 -6.11 11.28 9.88
CA SER A 58 -5.83 12.16 8.73
C SER A 58 -5.78 11.38 7.41
N ARG A 59 -5.81 12.13 6.31
CA ARG A 59 -5.52 11.60 4.97
C ARG A 59 -4.14 10.97 4.94
N ASP A 60 -3.14 11.64 5.50
CA ASP A 60 -1.75 11.20 5.41
C ASP A 60 -1.50 9.94 6.23
N GLU A 61 -2.18 9.76 7.37
CA GLU A 61 -2.16 8.50 8.13
C GLU A 61 -2.73 7.35 7.29
N LEU A 62 -3.87 7.57 6.64
CA LEU A 62 -4.47 6.56 5.75
C LEU A 62 -3.52 6.22 4.60
N LEU A 63 -2.90 7.22 3.96
CA LEU A 63 -1.93 6.99 2.88
C LEU A 63 -0.71 6.21 3.37
N ALA A 64 -0.15 6.57 4.52
CA ALA A 64 0.99 5.87 5.12
C ALA A 64 0.66 4.40 5.42
N ARG A 65 -0.56 4.12 5.91
CA ARG A 65 -1.05 2.75 6.13
C ARG A 65 -1.16 1.96 4.84
N VAL A 66 -1.74 2.54 3.79
CA VAL A 66 -1.86 1.88 2.48
C VAL A 66 -0.49 1.57 1.88
N VAL A 67 0.43 2.53 1.90
CA VAL A 67 1.80 2.33 1.39
C VAL A 67 2.54 1.27 2.21
N GLY A 68 2.42 1.31 3.54
CA GLY A 68 3.02 0.32 4.42
C GLY A 68 2.54 -1.11 4.12
N GLU A 69 1.24 -1.31 3.88
CA GLU A 69 0.70 -2.63 3.52
C GLU A 69 1.13 -3.09 2.13
N ALA A 70 1.21 -2.17 1.16
CA ALA A 70 1.72 -2.49 -0.17
C ALA A 70 3.20 -2.90 -0.14
N VAL A 71 4.03 -2.17 0.61
CA VAL A 71 5.46 -2.50 0.80
C VAL A 71 5.62 -3.84 1.52
N ALA A 72 4.83 -4.09 2.58
CA ALA A 72 4.87 -5.37 3.28
C ALA A 72 4.55 -6.54 2.35
N ALA A 73 3.51 -6.43 1.52
CA ALA A 73 3.16 -7.46 0.54
C ALA A 73 4.29 -7.68 -0.48
N LEU A 74 4.89 -6.61 -1.00
CA LEU A 74 6.04 -6.71 -1.92
C LEU A 74 7.24 -7.42 -1.28
N VAL A 75 7.53 -7.14 -0.01
CA VAL A 75 8.63 -7.77 0.74
C VAL A 75 8.34 -9.24 1.01
N GLU A 76 7.10 -9.61 1.34
CA GLU A 76 6.69 -11.00 1.53
C GLU A 76 6.80 -11.82 0.24
N ASP A 77 6.47 -11.23 -0.91
CA ASP A 77 6.53 -11.89 -2.22
C ASP A 77 7.95 -11.90 -2.82
N LEU A 78 8.85 -11.05 -2.32
CA LEU A 78 10.19 -10.86 -2.86
C LEU A 78 11.00 -12.17 -3.02
N PRO A 79 11.03 -13.10 -2.05
CA PRO A 79 11.77 -14.35 -2.21
C PRO A 79 11.31 -15.17 -3.42
N TRP A 80 9.99 -15.27 -3.62
CA TRP A 80 9.44 -16.02 -4.76
C TRP A 80 9.76 -15.33 -6.09
N VAL A 81 9.67 -14.01 -6.15
CA VAL A 81 10.03 -13.23 -7.35
C VAL A 81 11.51 -13.42 -7.69
N LEU A 82 12.39 -13.40 -6.68
CA LEU A 82 13.82 -13.63 -6.85
C LEU A 82 14.13 -15.06 -7.30
N ASP A 83 13.49 -16.05 -6.68
CA ASP A 83 13.64 -17.46 -7.06
C ASP A 83 13.20 -17.70 -8.51
N TYR A 84 12.08 -17.10 -8.92
CA TYR A 84 11.60 -17.16 -10.29
C TYR A 84 12.57 -16.49 -11.26
N ALA A 85 13.07 -15.29 -10.93
CA ALA A 85 14.02 -14.56 -11.77
C ALA A 85 15.33 -15.36 -11.96
N VAL A 86 15.89 -15.89 -10.87
CA VAL A 86 17.11 -16.72 -10.91
C VAL A 86 16.88 -18.00 -11.72
N ALA A 87 15.76 -18.70 -11.51
CA ALA A 87 15.41 -19.91 -12.25
C ALA A 87 15.14 -19.66 -13.75
N ALA A 88 14.60 -18.49 -14.09
CA ALA A 88 14.38 -18.05 -15.47
C ALA A 88 15.69 -17.64 -16.18
N GLY A 89 16.85 -17.76 -15.52
CA GLY A 89 18.13 -17.33 -16.06
C GLY A 89 18.29 -15.81 -16.11
N ALA A 90 17.41 -15.06 -15.44
CA ALA A 90 17.65 -13.65 -15.18
C ALA A 90 18.79 -13.57 -14.17
N HIS A 91 20.01 -13.38 -14.68
CA HIS A 91 21.10 -12.99 -13.81
C HIS A 91 20.70 -11.63 -13.22
N LEU A 92 20.43 -11.59 -11.91
CA LEU A 92 20.47 -10.36 -11.13
C LEU A 92 21.95 -9.93 -11.09
N VAL A 93 22.48 -9.50 -12.23
CA VAL A 93 23.91 -9.24 -12.45
C VAL A 93 24.33 -8.13 -11.49
N GLU A 94 25.16 -8.51 -10.51
CA GLU A 94 26.08 -7.65 -9.77
C GLU A 94 25.49 -6.57 -8.86
N LEU A 95 24.60 -6.96 -7.95
CA LEU A 95 24.10 -6.05 -6.91
C LEU A 95 24.85 -5.99 -5.56
N PRO A 96 25.92 -6.73 -5.17
CA PRO A 96 26.41 -6.58 -3.79
C PRO A 96 27.29 -5.35 -3.50
N ALA A 97 28.01 -4.80 -4.47
CA ALA A 97 29.07 -3.82 -4.17
C ALA A 97 28.63 -2.34 -4.19
N LYS A 98 27.50 -2.01 -4.85
CA LYS A 98 27.09 -0.61 -5.08
C LYS A 98 26.08 -0.04 -4.10
N TRP A 99 25.38 -0.85 -3.29
CA TRP A 99 24.35 -0.31 -2.37
C TRP A 99 24.90 0.61 -1.28
N GLN A 100 26.21 0.59 -0.99
CA GLN A 100 26.84 1.54 -0.06
C GLN A 100 27.00 2.95 -0.65
N GLU A 101 26.93 3.12 -1.97
CA GLU A 101 27.01 4.42 -2.66
C GLU A 101 25.64 4.96 -3.09
N LEU A 102 24.59 4.13 -3.03
CA LEU A 102 23.24 4.42 -3.53
C LEU A 102 22.31 5.07 -2.50
N ASP A 103 22.90 5.64 -1.44
CA ASP A 103 22.22 6.53 -0.49
C ASP A 103 22.08 7.95 -1.08
N THR A 104 21.77 8.04 -2.38
CA THR A 104 21.57 9.29 -3.09
C THR A 104 20.10 9.39 -3.58
N PRO A 105 19.47 10.58 -3.47
CA PRO A 105 18.05 10.80 -3.80
C PRO A 105 17.62 10.39 -5.22
N GLU A 106 18.57 10.19 -6.12
CA GLU A 106 18.37 9.87 -7.54
C GLU A 106 17.82 8.45 -7.76
N HIS A 107 18.06 7.52 -6.85
CA HIS A 107 17.56 6.15 -6.96
C HIS A 107 16.06 6.00 -6.71
N LEU A 108 15.47 6.89 -5.91
CA LEU A 108 14.01 6.98 -5.78
C LEU A 108 13.35 7.48 -7.07
N ALA A 109 14.04 8.34 -7.83
CA ALA A 109 13.55 8.83 -9.12
C ALA A 109 13.59 7.74 -10.20
N LEU A 110 14.59 6.84 -10.17
CA LEU A 110 14.69 5.71 -11.08
C LEU A 110 13.55 4.68 -10.85
N VAL A 111 13.21 4.42 -9.58
CA VAL A 111 12.05 3.58 -9.22
C VAL A 111 10.73 4.22 -9.68
N ASP A 112 10.58 5.54 -9.50
CA ASP A 112 9.43 6.31 -9.98
C ASP A 112 9.34 6.35 -11.53
N GLN A 113 10.46 6.33 -12.24
CA GLN A 113 10.50 6.29 -13.70
C GLN A 113 10.23 4.88 -14.27
N LEU A 114 10.73 3.84 -13.61
CA LEU A 114 10.47 2.45 -13.98
C LEU A 114 9.01 2.05 -13.71
N LEU A 115 8.39 2.56 -12.64
CA LEU A 115 6.97 2.37 -12.37
C LEU A 115 6.07 3.06 -13.40
N ARG A 116 6.49 4.19 -13.98
CA ARG A 116 5.76 4.90 -15.07
C ARG A 116 5.96 4.28 -16.46
N ALA A 117 7.08 3.60 -16.69
CA ALA A 117 7.41 2.98 -17.97
C ALA A 117 6.75 1.62 -18.19
N ASN A 118 6.07 1.07 -17.17
CA ASN A 118 5.44 -0.25 -17.20
C ASN A 118 3.90 -0.20 -17.21
N GLU A 119 3.31 0.95 -17.56
CA GLU A 119 1.89 1.06 -17.89
C GLU A 119 1.62 0.65 -19.35
N PRO A 120 0.69 -0.28 -19.62
CA PRO A 120 -0.16 -0.23 -20.82
C PRO A 120 -1.36 0.70 -20.64
#